data_AF-A0A7X9DKL3-F1
#
_entry.id   AF-A0A7X9DKL3-F1
#
_cell.length_a   1.000
_cell.length_b   1.000
_cell.length_c   1.000
_cell.angle_alpha   90.00
_cell.angle_beta   90.00
_cell.angle_gamma   90.00
#
_symmetry.space_group_name_H-M   'P 1'
#
loop_
_entity.id
_entity.type
_entity.pdbx_description
1 polymer ?
#
loop_
_entity_poly.entity_id
_entity_poly.type
_entity_poly.pdbx_seq_one_letter_code
_entity_poly.pdbx_strand_id
1 'polypeptide(L)'
;MLKKLIMTTIVLLILLGTAIYFVFYNQLLPKQDKPVTKQQVQDKPAVQNNVPAIAEIKLTGTIETMERPAPDIAYDYKIRLDPPIYDDIPGGSGNQLNDFFILVSANPQIEYQLRSNVGKYVTLTGTIEWGLAETRHFVVKKVN
;
A
#
# COMPACT_ATOMS: atom_id res chain seq x y z
N MET A 1 -52.23 -32.96 -13.06
CA MET A 1 -50.76 -32.87 -13.25
C MET A 1 -50.17 -31.54 -12.80
N LEU A 2 -50.85 -30.40 -13.05
CA LEU A 2 -50.38 -29.06 -12.66
C LEU A 2 -50.02 -28.88 -11.17
N LYS A 3 -50.82 -29.44 -10.24
CA LYS A 3 -50.54 -29.35 -8.79
C LYS A 3 -49.19 -30.00 -8.38
N LYS A 4 -48.80 -31.10 -9.03
CA LYS A 4 -47.52 -31.77 -8.77
C LYS A 4 -46.35 -30.92 -9.29
N LEU A 5 -46.50 -30.32 -10.47
CA LEU A 5 -45.48 -29.44 -11.05
C LEU A 5 -45.22 -28.22 -10.15
N ILE A 6 -46.28 -27.55 -9.68
CA ILE A 6 -46.15 -26.37 -8.79
C ILE A 6 -45.46 -26.73 -7.48
N MET A 7 -45.81 -27.87 -6.86
CA MET A 7 -45.15 -28.30 -5.61
C MET A 7 -43.66 -28.58 -5.82
N THR A 8 -43.28 -29.18 -6.95
CA THR A 8 -41.88 -29.49 -7.23
C THR A 8 -41.05 -28.21 -7.40
N THR A 9 -41.61 -27.19 -8.06
CA THR A 9 -40.95 -25.89 -8.25
C THR A 9 -40.73 -25.14 -6.93
N ILE A 10 -41.72 -25.18 -6.02
CA ILE A 10 -41.61 -24.53 -4.70
C ILE A 10 -40.50 -25.19 -3.88
N VAL A 11 -40.43 -26.53 -3.86
CA VAL A 11 -39.38 -27.26 -3.14
C VAL A 11 -37.99 -26.93 -3.70
N LEU A 12 -37.86 -26.82 -5.03
CA LEU A 12 -36.60 -26.46 -5.66
C LEU A 12 -36.13 -25.06 -5.26
N LEU A 13 -37.04 -24.08 -5.23
CA LEU A 13 -36.71 -22.70 -4.84
C LEU A 13 -36.27 -22.60 -3.38
N ILE A 14 -36.89 -23.36 -2.47
CA ILE A 14 -36.49 -23.40 -1.06
C ILE A 14 -35.08 -23.98 -0.92
N LEU A 15 -34.78 -25.08 -1.62
CA LEU A 15 -33.44 -25.69 -1.59
C LEU A 15 -32.35 -24.78 -2.19
N LEU A 16 -32.69 -24.05 -3.25
CA LEU A 16 -31.76 -23.08 -3.84
C LEU A 16 -31.48 -21.92 -2.87
N GLY A 17 -32.53 -21.40 -2.23
CA GLY A 17 -32.43 -20.33 -1.24
C GLY A 17 -31.59 -20.71 -0.03
N THR A 18 -31.76 -21.92 0.51
CA THR A 18 -30.98 -22.38 1.68
C THR A 18 -29.51 -22.62 1.32
N ALA A 19 -29.21 -23.13 0.12
CA ALA A 19 -27.84 -23.29 -0.35
C ALA A 19 -27.10 -21.95 -0.49
N ILE A 20 -27.76 -20.95 -1.09
CA ILE A 20 -27.18 -19.60 -1.24
C ILE A 20 -26.97 -18.94 0.13
N TYR A 21 -27.95 -19.05 1.02
CA TYR A 21 -27.85 -18.52 2.38
C TYR A 21 -26.67 -19.13 3.15
N PHE A 22 -26.45 -20.45 3.03
CA PHE A 22 -25.36 -21.14 3.72
C PHE A 22 -23.97 -20.68 3.25
N VAL A 23 -23.79 -20.45 1.93
CA VAL A 23 -22.53 -19.96 1.37
C VAL A 23 -22.22 -18.54 1.87
N PHE A 24 -23.21 -17.66 1.87
CA PHE A 24 -23.04 -16.29 2.37
C PHE A 24 -22.79 -16.24 3.88
N TYR A 25 -23.50 -17.06 4.66
CA TYR A 25 -23.34 -17.10 6.12
C TYR A 25 -21.93 -17.52 6.54
N ASN A 26 -21.32 -18.48 5.84
CA ASN A 26 -19.96 -18.93 6.13
C ASN A 26 -18.87 -17.90 5.75
N GLN A 27 -19.14 -16.98 4.82
CA GLN A 27 -18.20 -15.91 4.47
C GLN A 27 -18.26 -14.71 5.44
N LEU A 28 -19.40 -14.52 6.12
CA LEU A 28 -19.63 -13.37 7.01
C LEU A 28 -19.26 -13.63 8.47
N LEU A 29 -18.94 -14.88 8.85
CA LEU A 29 -18.47 -15.17 10.20
C LEU A 29 -17.04 -14.64 10.37
N PRO A 30 -16.80 -13.66 11.28
CA PRO A 30 -15.46 -13.22 11.59
C PRO A 30 -14.67 -14.41 12.12
N LYS A 31 -13.50 -14.67 11.52
CA LYS A 31 -12.59 -15.72 11.99
C LYS A 31 -12.28 -15.42 13.45
N GLN A 32 -12.71 -16.30 14.35
CA GLN A 32 -12.33 -16.18 15.76
C GLN A 32 -10.81 -16.22 15.84
N ASP A 33 -10.22 -15.11 16.24
CA ASP A 33 -8.80 -15.05 16.57
C ASP A 33 -8.54 -16.08 17.66
N LYS A 34 -7.67 -17.03 17.35
CA LYS A 34 -7.24 -18.05 18.31
C LYS A 34 -6.66 -17.32 19.53
N PRO A 35 -6.96 -17.79 20.75
CA PRO A 35 -6.37 -17.18 21.94
C PRO A 35 -4.85 -17.26 21.83
N VAL A 36 -4.20 -16.09 21.91
CA VAL A 36 -2.75 -15.96 21.92
C VAL A 36 -2.23 -16.70 23.15
N THR A 37 -1.75 -17.93 22.94
CA THR A 37 -0.94 -18.64 23.92
C THR A 37 0.29 -17.78 24.16
N LYS A 38 0.43 -17.26 25.39
CA LYS A 38 1.66 -16.59 25.83
C LYS A 38 2.79 -17.61 25.69
N GLN A 39 3.55 -17.51 24.61
CA GLN A 39 4.76 -18.29 24.42
C GLN A 39 5.73 -17.93 25.55
N GLN A 40 6.08 -18.94 26.34
CA GLN A 40 7.24 -18.86 27.23
C GLN A 40 8.45 -18.48 26.38
N VAL A 41 9.18 -17.46 26.85
CA VAL A 41 10.45 -17.01 26.28
C VAL A 41 11.45 -18.16 26.44
N GLN A 42 11.57 -18.95 25.38
CA GLN A 42 12.66 -19.88 25.19
C GLN A 42 13.79 -19.06 24.54
N ASP A 43 14.93 -18.96 25.21
CA ASP A 43 16.14 -18.30 24.72
C ASP A 43 16.59 -18.96 23.40
N LYS A 44 15.99 -18.47 22.31
CA LYS A 44 16.37 -18.72 20.94
C LYS A 44 17.51 -17.76 20.66
N PRO A 45 18.64 -18.21 20.05
CA PRO A 45 19.69 -17.28 19.66
C PRO A 45 19.06 -16.16 18.84
N ALA A 46 19.38 -14.92 19.19
CA ALA A 46 18.83 -13.72 18.58
C ALA A 46 18.74 -13.92 17.07
N VAL A 47 17.52 -14.11 16.56
CA VAL A 47 17.27 -14.00 15.13
C VAL A 47 17.64 -12.57 14.83
N GLN A 48 18.81 -12.38 14.21
CA GLN A 48 19.15 -11.12 13.58
C GLN A 48 18.00 -10.83 12.64
N ASN A 49 17.11 -9.95 13.08
CA ASN A 49 16.17 -9.28 12.20
C ASN A 49 17.05 -8.52 11.22
N ASN A 50 17.45 -9.19 10.13
CA ASN A 50 17.95 -8.54 8.95
C ASN A 50 16.76 -7.75 8.43
N VAL A 51 16.53 -6.57 9.02
CA VAL A 51 15.74 -5.51 8.40
C VAL A 51 16.35 -5.40 7.01
N PRO A 52 15.62 -5.76 5.94
CA PRO A 52 16.17 -5.69 4.60
C PRO A 52 16.71 -4.27 4.43
N ALA A 53 18.00 -4.16 4.11
CA ALA A 53 18.64 -2.86 3.94
C ALA A 53 17.78 -2.08 2.93
N ILE A 54 17.22 -0.96 3.38
CA ILE A 54 16.36 -0.13 2.54
C ILE A 54 17.26 0.37 1.41
N ALA A 55 17.08 -0.20 0.21
CA ALA A 55 17.93 0.07 -0.92
C ALA A 55 17.77 1.53 -1.33
N GLU A 56 18.89 2.25 -1.45
CA GLU A 56 18.87 3.56 -2.07
C GLU A 56 18.62 3.42 -3.57
N ILE A 57 17.67 4.18 -4.08
CA ILE A 57 17.34 4.22 -5.50
C ILE A 57 17.46 5.63 -6.05
N LYS A 58 17.50 5.72 -7.39
CA LYS A 58 17.50 6.99 -8.11
C LYS A 58 16.19 7.18 -8.87
N LEU A 59 15.58 8.34 -8.71
CA LEU A 59 14.39 8.75 -9.47
C LEU A 59 14.77 9.96 -10.34
N THR A 60 14.29 9.98 -11.58
CA THR A 60 14.54 11.10 -12.49
C THR A 60 13.21 11.63 -13.00
N GLY A 61 13.07 12.95 -13.04
CA GLY A 61 11.82 13.59 -13.40
C GLY A 61 11.76 15.05 -13.00
N THR A 62 10.57 15.63 -13.03
CA THR A 62 10.34 17.04 -12.72
C THR A 62 9.72 17.18 -11.33
N ILE A 63 10.29 18.04 -10.49
CA ILE A 63 9.69 18.36 -9.18
C ILE A 63 8.48 19.26 -9.38
N GLU A 64 7.36 18.91 -8.75
CA GLU A 64 6.11 19.67 -8.76
C GLU A 64 5.64 19.90 -7.33
N THR A 65 4.99 21.04 -7.09
CA THR A 65 4.24 21.27 -5.85
C THR A 65 2.96 20.44 -5.86
N MET A 66 2.51 20.00 -4.69
CA MET A 66 1.22 19.33 -4.54
C MET A 66 0.39 19.93 -3.42
N GLU A 67 -0.92 19.74 -3.50
CA GLU A 67 -1.82 20.05 -2.39
C GLU A 67 -1.60 19.05 -1.26
N ARG A 68 -1.53 19.54 -0.03
CA ARG A 68 -1.32 18.68 1.14
C ARG A 68 -2.57 17.82 1.36
N PRO A 69 -2.40 16.51 1.64
CA PRO A 69 -3.55 15.64 1.95
C PRO A 69 -4.22 16.02 3.27
N ALA A 70 -3.45 16.57 4.22
CA ALA A 70 -3.95 17.08 5.48
C ALA A 70 -3.03 18.21 6.01
N PRO A 71 -3.52 19.15 6.83
CA PRO A 71 -2.74 20.29 7.32
C PRO A 71 -1.51 19.90 8.17
N ASP A 72 -1.57 18.75 8.83
CA ASP A 72 -0.54 18.17 9.70
C ASP A 72 0.51 17.34 8.95
N ILE A 73 0.28 17.06 7.65
CA ILE A 73 1.18 16.28 6.81
C ILE A 73 1.95 17.24 5.90
N ALA A 74 3.27 17.36 6.14
CA ALA A 74 4.17 18.24 5.39
C ALA A 74 4.63 17.65 4.04
N TYR A 75 3.68 17.19 3.21
CA TYR A 75 3.94 16.68 1.86
C TYR A 75 3.69 17.78 0.84
N ASP A 76 4.70 18.62 0.64
CA ASP A 76 4.60 19.82 -0.21
C ASP A 76 4.97 19.54 -1.68
N TYR A 77 5.72 18.46 -1.94
CA TYR A 77 6.27 18.18 -3.27
C TYR A 77 6.06 16.74 -3.70
N LYS A 78 6.01 16.56 -5.02
CA LYS A 78 6.11 15.28 -5.70
C LYS A 78 7.13 15.36 -6.83
N ILE A 79 7.68 14.23 -7.24
CA ILE A 79 8.41 14.13 -8.51
C ILE A 79 7.53 13.45 -9.53
N ARG A 80 7.26 14.10 -10.66
CA ARG A 80 6.66 13.44 -11.83
C ARG A 80 7.77 12.75 -12.61
N LEU A 81 7.71 11.43 -12.65
CA LEU A 81 8.69 10.56 -13.27
C LEU A 81 8.61 10.64 -14.80
N ASP A 82 9.77 10.66 -15.43
CA ASP A 82 9.90 10.59 -16.88
C ASP A 82 11.22 9.85 -17.22
N PRO A 83 11.15 8.53 -17.54
CA PRO A 83 9.94 7.73 -17.72
C PRO A 83 9.28 7.28 -16.40
N PRO A 84 7.96 6.95 -16.41
CA PRO A 84 7.30 6.25 -15.30
C PRO A 84 7.99 4.91 -14.98
N ILE A 85 7.88 4.45 -13.73
CA ILE A 85 8.49 3.20 -13.26
C ILE A 85 7.45 2.22 -12.73
N TYR A 86 7.70 0.93 -12.90
CA TYR A 86 6.90 -0.10 -12.26
C TYR A 86 7.31 -0.25 -10.80
N ASP A 87 6.32 -0.29 -9.91
CA ASP A 87 6.54 -0.52 -8.50
C ASP A 87 6.44 -2.00 -8.15
N ASP A 88 7.61 -2.64 -8.14
CA ASP A 88 7.79 -4.06 -7.85
C ASP A 88 7.96 -4.34 -6.35
N ILE A 89 7.79 -3.34 -5.46
CA ILE A 89 7.98 -3.53 -4.02
C ILE A 89 6.85 -4.43 -3.47
N PRO A 90 7.16 -5.57 -2.84
CA PRO A 90 6.17 -6.48 -2.27
C PRO A 90 5.34 -5.81 -1.16
N GLY A 91 4.04 -6.14 -1.09
CA GLY A 91 3.15 -5.68 0.00
C GLY A 91 2.27 -4.47 -0.33
N GLY A 92 2.27 -3.99 -1.57
CA GLY A 92 1.27 -3.05 -2.10
C GLY A 92 0.37 -3.70 -3.16
N SER A 93 -0.34 -2.88 -3.93
CA SER A 93 -1.17 -3.29 -5.08
C SER A 93 -0.39 -4.04 -6.16
N GLY A 94 0.94 -4.03 -6.13
CA GLY A 94 1.85 -4.86 -6.92
C GLY A 94 1.78 -4.58 -8.42
N ASN A 95 2.90 -4.27 -9.05
CA ASN A 95 2.99 -4.10 -10.50
C ASN A 95 2.11 -2.93 -11.02
N GLN A 96 2.02 -1.86 -10.24
CA GLN A 96 1.42 -0.60 -10.68
C GLN A 96 2.48 0.28 -11.32
N LEU A 97 2.11 0.90 -12.45
CA LEU A 97 2.92 1.92 -13.08
C LEU A 97 2.77 3.21 -12.27
N ASN A 98 3.84 3.64 -11.63
CA ASN A 98 3.89 4.90 -10.92
C ASN A 98 4.51 5.96 -11.84
N ASP A 99 3.75 7.03 -12.06
CA ASP A 99 4.17 8.22 -12.78
C ASP A 99 4.62 9.35 -11.84
N PHE A 100 4.42 9.20 -10.51
CA PHE A 100 4.97 10.12 -9.53
C PHE A 100 5.28 9.45 -8.18
N PHE A 101 6.12 10.13 -7.37
CA PHE A 101 6.28 9.84 -5.94
C PHE A 101 6.16 11.12 -5.12
N ILE A 102 5.51 11.02 -3.95
CA ILE A 102 5.53 12.07 -2.93
C ILE A 102 6.94 12.18 -2.37
N LEU A 103 7.47 13.40 -2.24
CA LEU A 103 8.82 13.64 -1.75
C LEU A 103 8.80 14.06 -0.29
N VAL A 104 9.67 13.45 0.50
CA VAL A 104 9.94 13.83 1.90
C VAL A 104 11.41 14.16 2.03
N SER A 105 11.74 15.32 2.59
CA SER A 105 13.13 15.73 2.78
C SER A 105 13.74 15.01 3.98
N ALA A 106 14.94 14.42 3.82
CA ALA A 106 15.65 13.79 4.94
C ALA A 106 16.21 14.81 5.95
N ASN A 107 16.39 16.08 5.53
CA ASN A 107 16.86 17.18 6.38
C ASN A 107 16.51 18.55 5.77
N PRO A 108 16.67 19.66 6.53
CA PRO A 108 16.34 21.02 6.06
C PRO A 108 17.13 21.49 4.84
N GLN A 109 18.35 21.00 4.63
CA GLN A 109 19.14 21.35 3.45
C GLN A 109 18.52 20.75 2.18
N ILE A 110 18.07 19.49 2.25
CA ILE A 110 17.33 18.86 1.14
C ILE A 110 16.02 19.57 0.88
N GLU A 111 15.30 19.98 1.93
CA GLU A 111 14.06 20.78 1.78
C GLU A 111 14.29 22.06 0.96
N TYR A 112 15.36 22.79 1.26
CA TYR A 112 15.74 23.98 0.48
C TYR A 112 16.08 23.63 -0.98
N GLN A 113 16.78 22.52 -1.22
CA GLN A 113 17.09 22.05 -2.57
C GLN A 113 15.83 21.65 -3.35
N LEU A 114 14.88 20.96 -2.74
CA LEU A 114 13.62 20.60 -3.38
C LEU A 114 12.85 21.85 -3.81
N ARG A 115 12.71 22.82 -2.89
CA ARG A 115 12.03 24.10 -3.14
C ARG A 115 12.65 24.89 -4.30
N SER A 116 13.98 24.98 -4.34
CA SER A 116 14.71 25.73 -5.38
C SER A 116 14.75 25.03 -6.74
N ASN A 117 14.31 23.76 -6.81
CA ASN A 117 14.26 22.96 -8.03
C ASN A 117 12.82 22.60 -8.47
N VAL A 118 11.79 23.20 -7.87
CA VAL A 118 10.41 23.10 -8.38
C VAL A 118 10.36 23.55 -9.84
N GLY A 119 9.73 22.73 -10.69
CA GLY A 119 9.62 22.94 -12.14
C GLY A 119 10.84 22.52 -12.95
N LYS A 120 11.91 22.03 -12.32
CA LYS A 120 13.13 21.58 -13.01
C LYS A 120 13.20 20.06 -13.11
N TYR A 121 13.83 19.59 -14.18
CA TYR A 121 14.17 18.18 -14.38
C TYR A 121 15.44 17.85 -13.60
N VAL A 122 15.36 16.89 -12.68
CA VAL A 122 16.43 16.54 -11.72
C VAL A 122 16.55 15.04 -11.52
N THR A 123 17.68 14.60 -10.94
CA THR A 123 17.84 13.21 -10.47
C THR A 123 17.97 13.19 -8.95
N LEU A 124 17.01 12.54 -8.28
CA LEU A 124 16.96 12.39 -6.83
C LEU A 124 17.53 11.03 -6.41
N THR A 125 18.30 11.01 -5.32
CA THR A 125 18.71 9.76 -4.65
C THR A 125 18.05 9.69 -3.28
N GLY A 126 17.52 8.53 -2.92
CA GLY A 126 16.73 8.37 -1.69
C GLY A 126 16.22 6.96 -1.46
N THR A 127 15.30 6.81 -0.52
CA THR A 127 14.67 5.55 -0.13
C THR A 127 13.16 5.62 -0.30
N ILE A 128 12.53 4.52 -0.74
CA ILE A 128 11.06 4.41 -0.71
C ILE A 128 10.66 3.88 0.66
N GLU A 129 9.75 4.60 1.32
CA GLU A 129 9.26 4.27 2.65
C GLU A 129 7.74 4.22 2.66
N TRP A 130 7.21 3.39 3.56
CA TRP A 130 5.77 3.31 3.81
C TRP A 130 5.34 4.52 4.63
N GLY A 131 4.42 5.31 4.07
CA GLY A 131 3.73 6.39 4.74
C GLY A 131 2.47 5.91 5.45
N LEU A 132 1.68 6.88 5.91
CA LEU A 132 0.36 6.61 6.47
C LEU A 132 -0.61 6.15 5.36
N ALA A 133 -1.65 5.41 5.75
CA ALA A 133 -2.73 4.96 4.88
C ALA A 133 -2.26 4.22 3.61
N GLU A 134 -1.25 3.33 3.76
CA GLU A 134 -0.74 2.49 2.68
C GLU A 134 -0.14 3.26 1.48
N THR A 135 0.16 4.54 1.67
CA THR A 135 0.85 5.34 0.66
C THR A 135 2.36 5.12 0.74
N ARG A 136 3.04 5.21 -0.41
CA ARG A 136 4.50 5.19 -0.48
C ARG A 136 5.00 6.61 -0.71
N HIS A 137 6.07 6.97 -0.03
CA HIS A 137 6.76 8.23 -0.24
C HIS A 137 8.26 8.00 -0.43
N PHE A 138 8.91 8.96 -1.06
CA PHE A 138 10.32 8.91 -1.37
C PHE A 138 11.09 9.88 -0.48
N VAL A 139 11.88 9.33 0.44
CA VAL A 139 12.73 10.10 1.34
C VAL A 139 14.01 10.50 0.59
N VAL A 140 14.09 11.77 0.24
CA VAL A 140 15.17 12.34 -0.56
C VAL A 140 16.39 12.59 0.32
N LYS A 141 17.52 11.99 -0.06
CA LYS A 141 18.83 12.19 0.58
C LYS A 141 19.75 13.09 -0.22
N LYS A 142 19.56 13.19 -1.54
CA LYS A 142 20.37 14.02 -2.43
C LYS A 142 19.59 14.46 -3.66
N VAL A 143 19.73 15.73 -4.04
CA VAL A 143 19.28 16.30 -5.32
C VAL A 143 20.51 16.50 -6.22
N ASN A 144 20.48 15.97 -7.45
CA ASN A 144 21.52 16.17 -8.46
C ASN A 144 20.97 16.94 -9.66
#